data_AF-A0A7V4AZJ9-F1
#
_entry.id   AF-A0A7V4AZJ9-F1
#
_cell.length_a   1.000
_cell.length_b   1.000
_cell.length_c   1.000
_cell.angle_alpha   90.00
_cell.angle_beta   90.00
_cell.angle_gamma   90.00
#
_symmetry.space_group_name_H-M   'P 1'
#
loop_
_entity.id
_entity.type
_entity.pdbx_description
1 polymer ?
#
loop_
_entity_poly.entity_id
_entity_poly.type
_entity_poly.pdbx_seq_one_letter_code
_entity_poly.pdbx_strand_id
1 'polypeptide(L)'
;MLEECDRDAWALRQRALVLAERKQFEEAFVDLKKAAALEPEHPWYFAVLAQVNKRADRTDESLTALRQALQRNIDQEPLIAELVALSRGRAEKRAALQFIRDQLHRQPHTGEGLVAFVGHSHQVASDPDDHTELLTTLEQILDERPDLWHAWSLVIQQLAVLMRL
;
A
#
# COMPACT_ATOMS: atom_id res chain seq x y z
N MET A 1 24.39 -20.90 16.64
CA MET A 1 23.43 -19.78 16.70
C MET A 1 22.92 -19.33 15.31
N LEU A 2 23.68 -19.48 14.21
CA LEU A 2 23.19 -19.17 12.85
C LEU A 2 22.27 -20.25 12.23
N GLU A 3 22.31 -21.49 12.73
CA GLU A 3 21.51 -22.60 12.18
C GLU A 3 20.01 -22.52 12.53
N GLU A 4 19.62 -21.75 13.55
CA GLU A 4 18.21 -21.55 13.92
C GLU A 4 17.51 -20.48 13.06
N CYS A 5 18.26 -19.55 12.46
CA CYS A 5 17.69 -18.47 11.63
C CYS A 5 17.05 -18.96 10.33
N ASP A 6 17.43 -20.14 9.82
CA ASP A 6 16.92 -20.68 8.57
C ASP A 6 15.48 -21.22 8.67
N ARG A 7 14.90 -21.23 9.88
CA ARG A 7 13.50 -21.60 10.15
C ARG A 7 12.66 -20.46 10.73
N ASP A 8 13.22 -19.26 10.82
CA ASP A 8 12.49 -18.06 11.24
C ASP A 8 12.15 -17.20 10.02
N ALA A 9 10.86 -17.10 9.71
CA ALA A 9 10.36 -16.34 8.58
C ALA A 9 10.72 -14.84 8.68
N TRP A 10 10.76 -14.28 9.89
CA TRP A 10 11.17 -12.90 10.09
C TRP A 10 12.67 -12.73 9.79
N ALA A 11 13.52 -13.61 10.32
CA ALA A 11 14.96 -13.55 10.08
C ALA A 11 15.29 -13.72 8.58
N LEU A 12 14.60 -14.63 7.89
CA LEU A 12 14.72 -14.81 6.44
C LEU A 12 14.32 -13.55 5.65
N ARG A 13 13.21 -12.89 6.03
CA ARG A 13 12.80 -11.60 5.43
C ARG A 13 13.84 -10.51 5.65
N GLN A 14 14.38 -10.38 6.85
CA GLN A 14 15.43 -9.38 7.14
C GLN A 14 16.72 -9.67 6.36
N ARG A 15 17.13 -10.95 6.28
CA ARG A 15 18.30 -11.35 5.49
C ARG A 15 18.10 -11.06 4.00
N ALA A 16 16.91 -11.30 3.46
CA ALA A 16 16.58 -10.97 2.07
C ALA A 16 16.71 -9.47 1.78
N LEU A 17 16.31 -8.58 2.71
CA LEU A 17 16.53 -7.14 2.55
C LEU A 17 18.02 -6.78 2.50
N VAL A 18 18.82 -7.32 3.41
CA VAL A 18 20.28 -7.08 3.43
C VAL A 18 20.95 -7.61 2.16
N LEU A 19 20.54 -8.77 1.67
CA LEU A 19 21.02 -9.33 0.41
C LEU A 19 20.65 -8.45 -0.78
N ALA A 20 19.41 -7.95 -0.83
CA ALA A 20 18.97 -7.03 -1.88
C ALA A 20 19.72 -5.69 -1.86
N GLU A 21 20.07 -5.16 -0.68
CA GLU A 21 20.94 -3.98 -0.57
C GLU A 21 22.35 -4.21 -1.12
N ARG A 22 22.84 -5.45 -1.01
CA ARG A 22 24.10 -5.89 -1.62
C ARG A 22 23.96 -6.32 -3.08
N LYS A 23 22.78 -6.15 -3.68
CA LYS A 23 22.44 -6.58 -5.05
C LYS A 23 22.55 -8.09 -5.29
N GLN A 24 22.44 -8.89 -4.22
CA GLN A 24 22.41 -10.36 -4.26
C GLN A 24 20.94 -10.82 -4.33
N PHE A 25 20.30 -10.58 -5.48
CA PHE A 25 18.84 -10.71 -5.60
C PHE A 25 18.38 -12.17 -5.61
N GLU A 26 19.13 -13.05 -6.27
CA GLU A 26 18.84 -14.47 -6.37
C GLU A 26 18.79 -15.12 -4.99
N GLU A 27 19.79 -14.86 -4.13
CA GLU A 27 19.81 -15.31 -2.75
C GLU A 27 18.69 -14.68 -1.92
N ALA A 28 18.38 -13.39 -2.13
CA ALA A 28 17.26 -12.74 -1.46
C ALA A 28 15.92 -13.41 -1.80
N PHE A 29 15.70 -13.79 -3.06
CA PHE A 29 14.49 -14.50 -3.48
C PHE A 29 14.43 -15.94 -2.95
N VAL A 30 15.57 -16.61 -2.80
CA VAL A 30 15.61 -17.93 -2.13
C VAL A 30 15.15 -17.80 -0.69
N ASP A 31 15.62 -16.78 0.04
CA ASP A 31 15.20 -16.54 1.42
C ASP A 31 13.73 -16.15 1.52
N LEU A 32 13.25 -15.31 0.60
CA LEU A 32 11.83 -14.97 0.54
C LEU A 32 10.95 -16.18 0.26
N LYS A 33 11.38 -17.09 -0.62
CA LYS A 33 10.66 -18.35 -0.87
C LYS A 33 10.59 -19.23 0.37
N LYS A 34 11.67 -19.29 1.15
CA LYS A 34 11.67 -20.01 2.45
C LYS A 34 10.73 -19.33 3.45
N ALA A 35 10.78 -17.99 3.56
CA ALA A 35 9.90 -17.23 4.45
C ALA A 35 8.42 -17.43 4.08
N ALA A 36 8.08 -17.44 2.79
CA ALA A 36 6.73 -17.73 2.30
C ALA A 36 6.27 -19.16 2.62
N ALA A 37 7.18 -20.14 2.60
CA ALA A 37 6.83 -21.51 2.97
C ALA A 37 6.50 -21.66 4.47
N LEU A 38 7.08 -20.81 5.32
CA LEU A 38 6.82 -20.78 6.76
C LEU A 38 5.56 -19.97 7.08
N GLU A 39 5.37 -18.82 6.41
CA GLU A 39 4.28 -17.89 6.66
C GLU A 39 3.69 -17.35 5.33
N PRO A 40 2.88 -18.15 4.62
CA PRO A 40 2.47 -17.86 3.23
C PRO A 40 1.60 -16.61 3.06
N GLU A 41 0.92 -16.19 4.12
CA GLU A 41 -0.06 -15.09 4.09
C GLU A 41 0.37 -13.89 4.95
N HIS A 42 1.59 -13.88 5.47
CA HIS A 42 2.03 -12.82 6.37
C HIS A 42 2.19 -11.48 5.59
N PRO A 43 1.55 -10.38 6.01
CA PRO A 43 1.64 -9.08 5.30
C PRO A 43 3.07 -8.59 5.06
N TRP A 44 3.94 -8.67 6.07
CA TRP A 44 5.37 -8.34 5.95
C TRP A 44 6.13 -9.11 4.86
N TYR A 45 5.73 -10.34 4.52
CA TYR A 45 6.35 -11.06 3.40
C TYR A 45 6.14 -10.31 2.08
N PHE A 46 4.91 -9.90 1.79
CA PHE A 46 4.60 -9.19 0.55
C PHE A 46 5.24 -7.80 0.49
N ALA A 47 5.30 -7.09 1.62
CA ALA A 47 6.00 -5.81 1.72
C ALA A 47 7.50 -5.94 1.39
N VAL A 48 8.16 -6.95 1.96
CA VAL A 48 9.59 -7.22 1.70
C VAL A 48 9.78 -7.70 0.25
N LEU A 49 8.90 -8.56 -0.25
CA LEU A 49 8.94 -9.02 -1.64
C LEU A 49 8.83 -7.85 -2.63
N ALA A 50 7.95 -6.89 -2.39
CA ALA A 50 7.87 -5.67 -3.18
C ALA A 50 9.19 -4.90 -3.16
N GLN A 51 9.73 -4.69 -1.96
CA GLN A 51 10.95 -3.94 -1.76
C GLN A 51 12.18 -4.58 -2.44
N VAL A 52 12.29 -5.91 -2.42
CA VAL A 52 13.34 -6.67 -3.11
C VAL A 52 13.15 -6.60 -4.62
N ASN A 53 11.93 -6.80 -5.14
CA ASN A 53 11.64 -6.67 -6.57
C ASN A 53 11.96 -5.27 -7.10
N LYS A 54 11.59 -4.21 -6.37
CA LYS A 54 11.94 -2.84 -6.72
C LYS A 54 13.44 -2.62 -6.83
N ARG A 55 14.23 -3.11 -5.86
CA ARG A 55 15.71 -3.00 -5.90
C ARG A 55 16.33 -3.79 -7.05
N ALA A 56 15.67 -4.86 -7.49
CA ALA A 56 16.05 -5.68 -8.63
C ALA A 56 15.51 -5.15 -9.99
N ASP A 57 14.99 -3.92 -10.03
CA ASP A 57 14.36 -3.28 -11.19
C ASP A 57 13.15 -4.05 -11.77
N ARG A 58 12.56 -4.96 -10.99
CA ARG A 58 11.35 -5.73 -11.30
C ARG A 58 10.10 -4.97 -10.87
N THR A 59 9.78 -3.91 -11.62
CA THR A 59 8.73 -2.95 -11.24
C THR A 59 7.34 -3.60 -11.20
N ASP A 60 6.99 -4.43 -12.17
CA ASP A 60 5.65 -5.04 -12.26
C ASP A 60 5.39 -6.05 -11.15
N GLU A 61 6.41 -6.84 -10.81
CA GLU A 61 6.40 -7.77 -9.69
C GLU A 61 6.34 -7.01 -8.35
N SER A 62 7.02 -5.87 -8.25
CA SER A 62 6.91 -4.99 -7.07
C SER A 62 5.49 -4.45 -6.91
N LEU A 63 4.87 -3.94 -7.98
CA LEU A 63 3.48 -3.45 -7.96
C LEU A 63 2.51 -4.57 -7.56
N THR A 64 2.73 -5.78 -8.06
CA THR A 64 1.92 -6.96 -7.70
C THR A 64 2.06 -7.29 -6.21
N ALA A 65 3.28 -7.33 -5.69
CA ALA A 65 3.53 -7.61 -4.28
C ALA A 65 2.97 -6.53 -3.35
N LEU A 66 3.04 -5.25 -3.73
CA LEU A 66 2.40 -4.14 -2.99
C LEU A 66 0.89 -4.32 -2.89
N ARG A 67 0.23 -4.68 -4.00
CA ARG A 67 -1.21 -4.97 -3.99
C ARG A 67 -1.53 -6.15 -3.07
N GLN A 68 -0.72 -7.21 -3.08
CA GLN A 68 -0.91 -8.33 -2.18
C GLN A 68 -0.75 -7.94 -0.70
N ALA A 69 0.24 -7.10 -0.38
CA ALA A 69 0.42 -6.58 0.97
C ALA A 69 -0.80 -5.76 1.43
N LEU A 70 -1.25 -4.82 0.59
CA LEU A 70 -2.37 -3.93 0.89
C LEU A 70 -3.74 -4.64 0.91
N GLN A 71 -3.88 -5.78 0.24
CA GLN A 71 -5.06 -6.65 0.37
C GLN A 71 -5.19 -7.28 1.77
N ARG A 72 -4.10 -7.34 2.53
CA ARG A 72 -4.06 -7.97 3.86
C ARG A 72 -4.06 -6.95 4.98
N ASN A 73 -3.47 -5.77 4.75
CA ASN A 73 -3.58 -4.63 5.64
C ASN A 73 -3.50 -3.32 4.86
N ILE A 74 -4.63 -2.61 4.77
CA ILE A 74 -4.73 -1.32 4.08
C ILE A 74 -4.14 -0.14 4.88
N ASP A 75 -4.00 -0.27 6.20
CA ASP A 75 -3.34 0.72 7.05
C ASP A 75 -1.82 0.51 7.04
N GLN A 76 -1.23 0.61 5.86
CA GLN A 76 0.21 0.60 5.64
C GLN A 76 0.57 1.77 4.73
N GLU A 77 0.54 2.99 5.29
CA GLU A 77 0.77 4.24 4.55
C GLU A 77 2.03 4.21 3.65
N PRO A 78 3.18 3.66 4.10
CA PRO A 78 4.38 3.60 3.25
C PRO A 78 4.15 2.76 1.97
N LEU A 79 3.36 1.68 2.05
CA LEU A 79 3.08 0.82 0.90
C LEU A 79 2.06 1.46 -0.05
N ILE A 80 1.10 2.23 0.47
CA ILE A 80 0.21 3.07 -0.35
C ILE A 80 1.04 4.08 -1.14
N ALA A 81 1.93 4.82 -0.46
CA ALA A 81 2.79 5.80 -1.10
C ALA A 81 3.70 5.16 -2.14
N GLU A 82 4.27 3.99 -1.85
CA GLU A 82 5.13 3.27 -2.79
C GLU A 82 4.36 2.76 -4.02
N LEU A 83 3.14 2.25 -3.84
CA LEU A 83 2.28 1.80 -4.95
C LEU A 83 1.95 2.95 -5.90
N VAL A 84 1.55 4.11 -5.37
CA VAL A 84 1.25 5.30 -6.18
C VAL A 84 2.51 5.88 -6.82
N ALA A 85 3.64 5.89 -6.12
CA ALA A 85 4.90 6.41 -6.64
C ALA A 85 5.48 5.56 -7.78
N LEU A 86 5.38 4.22 -7.69
CA LEU A 86 5.83 3.31 -8.74
C LEU A 86 4.90 3.27 -9.97
N SER A 87 3.63 3.65 -9.80
CA SER A 87 2.67 3.71 -10.91
C SER A 87 3.03 4.83 -11.89
N ARG A 88 3.10 4.50 -13.19
CA ARG A 88 3.61 5.40 -14.23
C ARG A 88 2.50 6.23 -14.85
N GLY A 89 2.76 7.53 -14.90
CA GLY A 89 1.82 8.49 -15.45
C GLY A 89 0.51 8.54 -14.67
N ARG A 90 -0.45 9.27 -15.23
CA ARG A 90 -1.68 9.59 -14.52
C ARG A 90 -2.68 8.43 -14.49
N ALA A 91 -2.78 7.69 -15.58
CA ALA A 91 -3.73 6.59 -15.72
C ALA A 91 -3.44 5.47 -14.70
N GLU A 92 -2.18 5.04 -14.57
CA GLU A 92 -1.83 3.98 -13.62
C GLU A 92 -1.96 4.45 -12.18
N LYS A 93 -1.61 5.71 -11.87
CA LYS A 93 -1.82 6.29 -10.53
C LYS A 93 -3.30 6.31 -10.14
N ARG A 94 -4.19 6.67 -11.08
CA ARG A 94 -5.64 6.56 -10.87
C ARG A 94 -6.08 5.11 -10.64
N ALA A 95 -5.57 4.15 -11.41
CA ALA A 95 -5.87 2.74 -11.20
C ALA A 95 -5.37 2.22 -9.84
N ALA A 96 -4.21 2.69 -9.36
CA ALA A 96 -3.70 2.39 -8.03
C ALA A 96 -4.60 2.98 -6.92
N LEU A 97 -5.03 4.23 -7.07
CA LEU A 97 -5.97 4.87 -6.14
C LEU A 97 -7.33 4.17 -6.12
N GLN A 98 -7.85 3.74 -7.27
CA GLN A 98 -9.07 2.93 -7.34
C GLN A 98 -8.91 1.61 -6.59
N PHE A 99 -7.78 0.92 -6.76
CA PHE A 99 -7.48 -0.29 -5.99
C PHE A 99 -7.44 -0.02 -4.48
N ILE A 100 -6.80 1.08 -4.03
CA ILE A 100 -6.73 1.46 -2.61
C ILE A 100 -8.13 1.75 -2.06
N ARG A 101 -8.94 2.53 -2.79
CA ARG A 101 -10.35 2.77 -2.45
C ARG A 101 -11.12 1.47 -2.27
N ASP A 102 -11.01 0.55 -3.22
CA ASP A 102 -11.70 -0.74 -3.15
C ASP A 102 -11.24 -1.58 -1.94
N GLN A 103 -9.98 -1.45 -1.51
CA GLN A 103 -9.49 -2.10 -0.29
C GLN A 103 -10.00 -1.43 0.99
N LEU A 104 -10.12 -0.10 1.02
CA LEU A 104 -10.67 0.64 2.16
C LEU A 104 -12.10 0.20 2.47
N HIS A 105 -12.95 0.00 1.46
CA HIS A 105 -14.30 -0.52 1.67
C HIS A 105 -14.34 -2.00 2.11
N ARG A 106 -13.35 -2.81 1.72
CA ARG A 106 -13.36 -4.27 1.98
C ARG A 106 -12.79 -4.66 3.32
N GLN A 107 -11.90 -3.83 3.89
CA GLN A 107 -11.13 -4.18 5.07
C GLN A 107 -11.56 -3.35 6.28
N PRO A 108 -11.64 -3.94 7.47
CA PRO A 108 -11.66 -3.13 8.68
C PRO A 108 -10.32 -2.41 8.80
N HIS A 109 -10.38 -1.09 8.98
CA HIS A 109 -9.22 -0.23 9.14
C HIS A 109 -9.45 0.84 10.21
N THR A 110 -8.36 1.45 10.66
CA THR A 110 -8.23 2.52 11.66
C THR A 110 -8.30 3.91 11.05
N GLY A 111 -8.10 4.02 9.73
CA GLY A 111 -8.23 5.27 8.96
C GLY A 111 -6.90 5.89 8.54
N GLU A 112 -5.76 5.36 8.96
CA GLU A 112 -4.43 5.79 8.49
C GLU A 112 -4.30 5.61 6.97
N GLY A 113 -4.72 4.45 6.45
CA GLY A 113 -4.76 4.20 5.00
C GLY A 113 -5.69 5.17 4.25
N LEU A 114 -6.77 5.63 4.89
CA LEU A 114 -7.69 6.61 4.31
C LEU A 114 -7.04 8.00 4.20
N VAL A 115 -6.29 8.43 5.21
CA VAL A 115 -5.54 9.69 5.18
C VAL A 115 -4.51 9.67 4.05
N ALA A 116 -3.74 8.58 3.93
CA ALA A 116 -2.79 8.40 2.84
C ALA A 116 -3.46 8.41 1.45
N PHE A 117 -4.61 7.72 1.32
CA PHE A 117 -5.40 7.71 0.09
C PHE A 117 -5.85 9.12 -0.34
N VAL A 118 -6.36 9.94 0.58
CA VAL A 118 -6.79 11.32 0.27
C VAL A 118 -5.61 12.17 -0.15
N GLY A 119 -4.50 12.10 0.59
CA GLY A 119 -3.28 12.86 0.27
C GLY A 119 -2.78 12.58 -1.16
N HIS A 120 -2.76 11.31 -1.57
CA HIS A 120 -2.36 10.94 -2.92
C HIS A 120 -3.44 11.22 -3.98
N SER A 121 -4.72 11.15 -3.63
CA SER A 121 -5.82 11.53 -4.54
C SER A 121 -5.72 13.00 -4.93
N HIS A 122 -5.44 13.88 -3.97
CA HIS A 122 -5.21 15.30 -4.26
C HIS A 122 -4.02 15.56 -5.18
N GLN A 123 -2.94 14.78 -5.06
CA GLN A 123 -1.77 14.92 -5.94
C GLN A 123 -2.05 14.49 -7.39
N VAL A 124 -3.06 13.65 -7.61
CA VAL A 124 -3.41 13.09 -8.92
C VAL A 124 -4.61 13.80 -9.56
N ALA A 125 -5.42 14.49 -8.76
CA ALA A 125 -6.55 15.29 -9.21
C ALA A 125 -6.12 16.39 -10.21
N SER A 126 -6.95 16.66 -11.22
CA SER A 126 -6.72 17.74 -12.20
C SER A 126 -7.86 18.73 -12.31
N ASP A 127 -9.05 18.32 -11.92
CA ASP A 127 -10.26 19.06 -12.17
C ASP A 127 -11.21 18.95 -10.97
N PRO A 128 -12.23 19.83 -10.89
CA PRO A 128 -13.21 19.78 -9.81
C PRO A 128 -14.01 18.47 -9.75
N ASP A 129 -14.11 17.72 -10.84
CA ASP A 129 -14.84 16.45 -10.87
C ASP A 129 -14.07 15.39 -10.06
N ASP A 130 -12.74 15.33 -10.18
CA ASP A 130 -11.88 14.46 -9.34
C ASP A 130 -12.10 14.76 -7.84
N HIS A 131 -12.26 16.03 -7.46
CA HIS A 131 -12.54 16.42 -6.07
C HIS A 131 -13.97 16.04 -5.62
N THR A 132 -14.93 16.07 -6.53
CA THR A 132 -16.31 15.69 -6.24
C THR A 132 -16.43 14.16 -6.08
N GLU A 133 -15.73 13.38 -6.91
CA GLU A 133 -15.63 11.92 -6.77
C GLU A 133 -14.98 11.54 -5.44
N LEU A 134 -13.92 12.25 -5.05
CA LEU A 134 -13.26 12.02 -3.76
C LEU A 134 -14.20 12.31 -2.59
N LEU A 135 -14.98 13.40 -2.63
CA LEU A 135 -15.97 13.68 -1.59
C LEU A 135 -16.99 12.55 -1.48
N THR A 136 -17.52 12.08 -2.61
CA THR A 136 -18.50 10.98 -2.66
C THR A 136 -17.93 9.72 -2.01
N THR A 137 -16.67 9.40 -2.29
CA THR A 137 -15.98 8.26 -1.68
C THR A 137 -15.86 8.43 -0.16
N LEU A 138 -15.51 9.63 0.32
CA LEU A 138 -15.37 9.92 1.74
C LEU A 138 -16.70 9.85 2.49
N GLU A 139 -17.78 10.33 1.90
CA GLU A 139 -19.13 10.23 2.45
C GLU A 139 -19.58 8.77 2.56
N GLN A 140 -19.32 7.95 1.53
CA GLN A 140 -19.62 6.51 1.57
C GLN A 140 -18.86 5.80 2.72
N ILE A 141 -17.56 6.05 2.86
CA ILE A 141 -16.76 5.45 3.94
C ILE A 141 -17.24 5.96 5.31
N LEU A 142 -17.62 7.23 5.41
CA LEU A 142 -18.18 7.79 6.64
C LEU A 142 -19.50 7.12 7.04
N ASP A 143 -20.40 6.90 6.08
CA ASP A 143 -21.68 6.23 6.30
C ASP A 143 -21.48 4.77 6.73
N GLU A 144 -20.51 4.07 6.12
CA GLU A 144 -20.14 2.69 6.47
C GLU A 144 -19.43 2.60 7.84
N ARG A 145 -18.63 3.61 8.19
CA ARG A 145 -17.74 3.63 9.35
C ARG A 145 -17.77 4.98 10.08
N PRO A 146 -18.90 5.33 10.73
CA PRO A 146 -19.05 6.60 11.44
C PRO A 146 -18.18 6.70 12.70
N ASP A 147 -17.58 5.58 13.14
CA ASP A 147 -16.62 5.50 14.24
C ASP A 147 -15.25 6.09 13.87
N LEU A 148 -14.93 6.21 12.58
CA LEU A 148 -13.66 6.76 12.11
C LEU A 148 -13.69 8.28 12.14
N TRP A 149 -13.09 8.88 13.17
CA TRP A 149 -12.94 10.34 13.27
C TRP A 149 -12.19 10.94 12.05
N HIS A 150 -11.28 10.18 11.45
CA HIS A 150 -10.59 10.56 10.22
C HIS A 150 -11.59 10.85 9.08
N ALA A 151 -12.61 10.00 8.89
CA ALA A 151 -13.58 10.16 7.82
C ALA A 151 -14.37 11.47 7.96
N TRP A 152 -14.85 11.79 9.16
CA TRP A 152 -15.49 13.08 9.46
C TRP A 152 -14.60 14.26 9.12
N SER A 153 -13.35 14.25 9.59
CA SER A 153 -12.39 15.33 9.35
C SER A 153 -12.12 15.52 7.85
N LEU A 154 -11.94 14.42 7.11
CA LEU A 154 -11.62 14.45 5.69
C LEU A 154 -12.81 14.92 4.85
N VAL A 155 -14.04 14.53 5.17
CA VAL A 155 -15.27 15.05 4.50
C VAL A 155 -15.35 16.57 4.66
N ILE A 156 -15.18 17.09 5.89
CA ILE A 156 -15.23 18.53 6.15
C ILE A 156 -14.13 19.28 5.38
N GLN A 157 -12.91 18.74 5.40
CA GLN A 157 -11.78 19.33 4.65
C GLN A 157 -12.06 19.32 3.14
N GLN A 158 -12.61 18.23 2.62
CA GLN A 158 -12.91 18.10 1.19
C GLN A 158 -14.02 19.06 0.73
N LEU A 159 -15.08 19.24 1.54
CA LEU A 159 -16.09 20.27 1.31
C LEU A 159 -15.49 21.66 1.26
N ALA A 160 -14.54 21.96 2.16
CA ALA A 160 -13.83 23.23 2.18
C ALA A 160 -12.94 23.45 0.95
N VAL A 161 -12.37 22.38 0.38
CA VAL A 161 -11.64 22.44 -0.90
C VAL A 161 -12.60 22.78 -2.04
N LEU A 162 -13.75 22.08 -2.14
CA LEU A 162 -14.74 22.32 -3.20
C LEU A 162 -15.34 23.73 -3.16
N MET A 163 -15.52 24.33 -1.99
CA MET A 163 -15.97 25.73 -1.87
C MET A 163 -14.96 26.77 -2.37
N ARG A 164 -13.70 26.36 -2.62
CA ARG A 164 -12.61 27.26 -3.05
C ARG A 164 -12.22 27.09 -4.52
N LEU A 165 -12.75 26.08 -5.21
CA LEU A 165 -12.55 25.84 -6.65
C LEU A 165 -13.51 26.73 -7.46
#